data_AF-A0A397VNR6-F1
#
_entry.id   AF-A0A397VNR6-F1
#
_cell.length_a   1.000
_cell.length_b   1.000
_cell.length_c   1.000
_cell.angle_alpha   90.00
_cell.angle_beta   90.00
_cell.angle_gamma   90.00
#
_symmetry.space_group_name_H-M   'P 1'
#
loop_
_entity.id
_entity.type
_entity.pdbx_description
1 polymer ?
#
loop_
_entity_poly.entity_id
_entity_poly.type
_entity_poly.pdbx_seq_one_letter_code
_entity_poly.pdbx_strand_id
1 'polypeptide(L)'
;MDAPVYTFNNNGVPTNPQVLAVYNGLSRRQRARYNTLNDQGKSDFLYGIAEEKKKLRHYLNLVYTAINLFSVIGFNVWSHFQRRDGDQDFINAGIITSLNKMLSFINYVFSLEPKL
;
A
#
# COMPACT_ATOMS: atom_id res chain seq x y z
N MET A 1 5.04 9.08 21.60
CA MET A 1 5.16 10.05 20.50
C MET A 1 4.04 11.03 20.68
N ASP A 2 4.34 12.31 20.85
CA ASP A 2 3.30 13.34 20.92
C ASP A 2 2.70 13.51 19.54
N ALA A 3 1.40 13.27 19.40
CA ALA A 3 0.71 13.51 18.15
C ALA A 3 0.67 15.03 17.90
N PRO A 4 0.86 15.48 16.65
CA PRO A 4 0.73 16.89 16.31
C PRO A 4 -0.67 17.39 16.66
N VAL A 5 -0.74 18.48 17.43
CA VAL A 5 -2.02 19.14 17.74
C VAL A 5 -2.51 19.87 16.49
N TYR A 6 -3.60 19.38 15.91
CA TYR A 6 -4.20 20.01 14.74
C TYR A 6 -5.17 21.11 15.13
N THR A 7 -5.33 22.09 14.24
CA THR A 7 -6.29 23.18 14.39
C THR A 7 -7.62 22.81 13.74
N PHE A 8 -8.71 22.96 14.48
CA PHE A 8 -10.08 22.68 14.04
C PHE A 8 -10.92 23.96 13.98
N ASN A 9 -11.90 23.99 13.07
CA ASN A 9 -12.91 25.05 13.07
C ASN A 9 -13.98 24.79 14.15
N ASN A 10 -14.93 25.72 14.28
CA ASN A 10 -16.02 25.63 15.26
C ASN A 10 -16.92 24.39 15.08
N ASN A 11 -16.87 23.73 13.93
CA ASN A 11 -17.60 22.49 13.64
C ASN A 11 -16.75 21.23 13.89
N GLY A 12 -15.55 21.38 14.47
CA GLY A 12 -14.62 20.28 14.72
C GLY A 12 -13.95 19.73 13.46
N VAL A 13 -13.98 20.45 12.34
CA VAL A 13 -13.37 20.05 11.07
C VAL A 13 -11.93 20.60 11.01
N PRO A 14 -10.93 19.79 10.64
CA PRO A 14 -9.55 20.24 10.56
C PRO A 14 -9.37 21.31 9.46
N THR A 15 -8.57 22.31 9.76
CA THR A 15 -8.31 23.47 8.89
C THR A 15 -7.08 23.28 8.00
N ASN A 16 -6.12 22.43 8.41
CA ASN A 16 -4.97 22.08 7.59
C ASN A 16 -5.43 21.23 6.37
N PRO A 17 -5.10 21.62 5.12
CA PRO A 17 -5.51 20.89 3.91
C PRO A 17 -5.13 19.41 3.88
N GLN A 18 -3.95 19.06 4.38
CA GLN A 18 -3.48 17.67 4.40
C GLN A 18 -4.29 16.81 5.38
N VAL A 19 -4.60 17.37 6.55
CA VAL A 19 -5.41 16.73 7.59
C VAL A 19 -6.89 16.67 7.16
N LEU A 20 -7.37 17.69 6.45
CA LEU A 20 -8.70 17.74 5.87
C LEU A 20 -8.93 16.61 4.86
N ALA A 21 -7.94 16.29 4.02
CA ALA A 21 -8.03 15.14 3.11
C ALA A 21 -8.20 13.81 3.87
N VAL A 22 -7.54 13.64 5.01
CA VAL A 22 -7.70 12.46 5.88
C VAL A 22 -9.11 12.41 6.47
N TYR A 23 -9.59 13.53 7.01
CA TYR A 23 -10.94 13.68 7.55
C TYR A 23 -12.04 13.39 6.50
N ASN A 24 -11.88 13.92 5.29
CA ASN A 24 -12.82 13.69 4.19
C ASN A 24 -12.85 12.21 3.77
N GLY A 25 -11.74 11.50 3.92
CA GLY A 25 -11.63 10.06 3.66
C GLY A 25 -12.09 9.16 4.79
N LEU A 26 -12.67 9.67 5.87
CA LEU A 26 -13.21 8.85 6.96
C LEU A 26 -14.54 8.18 6.56
N SER A 27 -14.69 6.91 6.93
CA SER A 27 -15.97 6.20 6.83
C SER A 27 -17.02 6.76 7.79
N ARG A 28 -18.29 6.40 7.57
CA ARG A 28 -19.41 6.82 8.45
C ARG A 28 -19.19 6.43 9.91
N ARG A 29 -18.68 5.21 10.17
CA ARG A 29 -18.37 4.72 11.51
C ARG A 29 -17.22 5.50 12.16
N GLN A 30 -16.16 5.77 11.39
CA GLN A 30 -15.03 6.58 11.86
C GLN A 30 -15.45 8.02 12.17
N ARG A 31 -16.32 8.63 11.35
CA ARG A 31 -16.87 9.97 11.63
C ARG A 31 -17.72 10.00 12.91
N ALA A 32 -18.54 8.98 13.14
CA ALA A 32 -19.32 8.89 14.38
C ALA A 32 -18.40 8.85 15.61
N ARG A 33 -17.34 8.04 15.57
CA ARG A 33 -16.32 7.98 16.64
C ARG A 33 -15.53 9.28 16.76
N TYR A 34 -15.15 9.91 15.65
CA TYR A 34 -14.42 11.18 15.64
C TYR A 34 -15.21 12.29 16.34
N ASN A 35 -16.52 12.35 16.14
CA ASN A 35 -17.38 13.38 16.72
C ASN A 35 -17.51 13.29 18.25
N THR A 36 -17.20 12.14 18.87
CA THR A 36 -17.25 11.98 20.33
C THR A 36 -15.94 12.38 21.02
N LEU A 37 -14.91 12.77 20.27
CA LEU A 37 -13.58 13.06 20.81
C LEU A 37 -13.40 14.56 21.10
N ASN A 38 -12.55 14.87 22.08
CA ASN A 38 -12.01 16.23 22.26
C ASN A 38 -10.95 16.54 21.20
N ASP A 39 -10.45 17.77 21.15
CA ASP A 39 -9.56 18.21 20.07
C ASP A 39 -8.21 17.48 20.06
N GLN A 40 -7.69 17.10 21.23
CA GLN A 40 -6.51 16.24 21.30
C GLN A 40 -6.82 14.84 20.73
N GLY A 41 -7.91 14.22 21.15
CA GLY A 41 -8.32 12.90 20.67
C GLY A 41 -8.63 12.90 19.17
N LYS A 42 -9.21 13.98 18.63
CA LYS A 42 -9.39 14.18 17.18
C LYS A 42 -8.04 14.23 16.46
N SER A 43 -7.06 14.91 17.04
CA SER A 43 -5.70 14.99 16.48
C SER A 43 -5.03 13.62 16.45
N ASP A 44 -5.04 12.91 17.57
CA ASP A 44 -4.48 11.56 17.69
C ASP A 44 -5.15 10.59 16.71
N PHE A 45 -6.48 10.66 16.60
CA PHE A 45 -7.27 9.81 15.71
C PHE A 45 -6.92 10.04 14.23
N LEU A 46 -6.87 11.29 13.79
CA LEU A 46 -6.52 11.63 12.41
C LEU A 46 -5.06 11.30 12.10
N TYR A 47 -4.15 11.51 13.07
CA TYR A 47 -2.74 11.13 12.94
C TYR A 47 -2.58 9.63 12.75
N GLY A 48 -3.24 8.81 13.57
CA GLY A 48 -3.20 7.34 13.45
C GLY A 48 -3.64 6.87 12.07
N ILE A 49 -4.75 7.39 11.56
CA ILE A 49 -5.26 7.05 10.21
C ILE A 49 -4.30 7.53 9.11
N ALA A 50 -3.70 8.71 9.26
CA ALA A 50 -2.74 9.23 8.29
C ALA A 50 -1.49 8.32 8.21
N GLU A 51 -0.97 7.89 9.36
CA GLU A 51 0.18 6.99 9.45
C GLU A 51 -0.12 5.60 8.87
N GLU A 52 -1.30 5.04 9.13
CA GLU A 52 -1.73 3.77 8.51
C GLU A 52 -1.79 3.88 6.98
N LYS A 53 -2.39 4.96 6.45
CA LYS A 53 -2.45 5.21 5.00
C LYS A 53 -1.08 5.44 4.37
N LYS A 54 -0.12 6.00 5.12
CA LYS A 54 1.26 6.20 4.66
C LYS A 54 1.99 4.86 4.55
N LYS A 55 1.84 3.99 5.55
CA LYS A 55 2.38 2.63 5.53
C LYS A 55 1.82 1.83 4.35
N LEU A 56 0.50 1.83 4.16
CA LEU A 56 -0.13 1.10 3.05
C LEU A 56 0.39 1.57 1.68
N ARG A 57 0.52 2.88 1.47
CA ARG A 57 1.10 3.43 0.23
C ARG A 57 2.54 3.00 0.00
N HIS A 58 3.34 2.94 1.08
CA HIS A 58 4.71 2.46 0.98
C HIS A 58 4.77 0.98 0.55
N TYR A 59 3.93 0.12 1.15
CA TYR A 59 3.83 -1.30 0.77
C TYR A 59 3.39 -1.47 -0.69
N LEU A 60 2.36 -0.74 -1.14
CA LEU A 60 1.91 -0.79 -2.54
C LEU A 60 3.02 -0.39 -3.51
N ASN A 61 3.76 0.69 -3.23
CA ASN A 61 4.91 1.08 -4.06
C ASN A 61 6.00 0.00 -4.10
N LEU A 62 6.22 -0.70 -2.99
CA LEU A 62 7.20 -1.78 -2.90
C LEU A 62 6.77 -2.98 -3.76
N VAL A 63 5.49 -3.34 -3.75
CA VAL A 63 4.91 -4.38 -4.62
C VAL A 63 5.06 -4.00 -6.09
N TYR A 64 4.68 -2.78 -6.47
CA TYR A 64 4.83 -2.30 -7.85
C TYR A 64 6.29 -2.34 -8.32
N THR A 65 7.21 -1.92 -7.45
CA THR A 65 8.65 -1.96 -7.76
C THR A 65 9.14 -3.39 -7.96
N ALA A 66 8.72 -4.31 -7.10
CA ALA A 66 9.05 -5.73 -7.22
C ALA A 66 8.52 -6.33 -8.53
N ILE A 67 7.26 -6.07 -8.88
CA ILE A 67 6.65 -6.55 -10.14
C ILE A 67 7.41 -6.01 -11.36
N ASN A 68 7.76 -4.71 -11.35
CA ASN A 68 8.54 -4.11 -12.44
C ASN A 68 9.91 -4.76 -12.57
N LEU A 69 10.61 -4.98 -11.46
CA LEU A 69 11.90 -5.65 -11.46
C LEU A 69 11.81 -7.08 -12.00
N PHE A 70 10.82 -7.86 -11.55
CA PHE A 70 10.60 -9.23 -12.03
C PHE A 70 10.23 -9.27 -13.51
N SER A 71 9.44 -8.30 -13.99
CA SER A 71 9.09 -8.19 -15.41
C SER A 71 10.34 -7.93 -16.27
N VAL A 72 11.24 -7.04 -15.84
CA VAL A 72 12.49 -6.75 -16.56
C VAL A 72 13.43 -7.95 -16.56
N ILE A 73 13.61 -8.63 -15.42
CA ILE A 73 14.45 -9.84 -15.33
C ILE A 73 13.87 -10.95 -16.21
N GLY A 74 12.57 -11.20 -16.11
CA GLY A 74 11.87 -12.21 -16.91
C GLY A 74 12.00 -11.94 -18.41
N PHE A 75 11.85 -10.68 -18.83
CA PHE A 75 12.02 -10.28 -20.22
C PHE A 75 13.46 -10.48 -20.72
N ASN A 76 14.45 -10.09 -19.93
CA ASN A 76 15.87 -10.28 -20.29
C ASN A 76 16.23 -11.76 -20.42
N VAL A 77 15.80 -12.59 -19.47
CA VAL A 77 16.02 -14.05 -19.49
C VAL A 77 15.32 -14.69 -20.70
N TRP A 78 14.06 -14.36 -20.93
CA TRP A 78 13.30 -14.84 -22.08
C TRP A 78 13.98 -14.47 -23.41
N SER A 79 14.39 -13.21 -23.57
CA SER A 79 15.06 -12.73 -24.77
C SER A 79 16.39 -13.45 -25.05
N HIS A 80 17.12 -13.81 -23.99
CA HIS A 80 18.38 -14.55 -24.08
C HIS A 80 18.18 -15.99 -24.56
N PHE A 81 17.13 -16.66 -24.08
CA PHE A 81 16.83 -18.04 -24.49
C PHE A 81 16.17 -18.13 -25.87
N GLN A 82 15.33 -17.17 -26.25
CA GLN A 82 14.78 -17.12 -27.62
C GLN A 82 15.86 -16.94 -28.70
N ARG A 83 16.95 -16.22 -28.40
CA ARG A 83 18.06 -16.00 -29.35
C ARG A 83 18.91 -17.23 -29.66
N ARG A 84 18.74 -18.34 -28.93
CA ARG A 84 19.59 -19.55 -29.06
C ARG A 84 18.79 -20.80 -29.41
N ASP A 85 17.72 -20.67 -30.19
CA ASP A 85 16.82 -21.78 -30.54
C ASP A 85 16.44 -22.61 -29.31
N GLY A 86 16.19 -21.92 -28.20
CA GLY A 86 16.08 -22.52 -26.89
C GLY A 86 14.90 -23.48 -26.80
N ASP A 87 15.17 -24.66 -26.22
CA ASP A 87 14.19 -25.70 -25.94
C ASP A 87 12.94 -25.10 -25.28
N GLN A 88 11.84 -25.12 -26.02
CA GLN A 88 10.56 -24.51 -25.62
C GLN A 88 10.07 -25.07 -24.28
N ASP A 89 10.41 -26.32 -23.96
CA ASP A 89 10.02 -26.94 -22.70
C ASP A 89 10.78 -26.34 -21.51
N PHE A 90 12.07 -26.04 -21.67
CA PHE A 90 12.87 -25.35 -20.66
C PHE A 90 12.39 -23.92 -20.45
N ILE A 91 12.06 -23.24 -21.54
CA ILE A 91 11.55 -21.87 -21.54
C ILE A 91 10.18 -21.79 -20.85
N ASN A 92 9.27 -22.72 -21.17
CA ASN A 92 7.94 -22.80 -20.56
C ASN A 92 8.02 -23.16 -19.07
N ALA A 93 8.88 -24.12 -18.70
CA ALA A 93 9.11 -24.47 -17.30
C ALA A 93 9.69 -23.30 -16.47
N GLY A 94 10.61 -22.53 -17.07
CA GLY A 94 11.19 -21.33 -16.46
C GLY A 94 10.17 -20.20 -16.23
N ILE A 95 9.30 -19.94 -17.21
CA ILE A 95 8.20 -18.99 -17.06
C ILE A 95 7.23 -19.42 -15.97
N ILE A 96 6.74 -20.66 -16.00
CA ILE A 96 5.75 -21.16 -15.04
C ILE A 96 6.30 -21.08 -13.62
N THR A 97 7.57 -21.48 -13.42
CA THR A 97 8.23 -21.39 -12.12
C THR A 97 8.35 -19.94 -11.64
N SER A 98 8.68 -19.01 -12.54
CA SER A 98 8.82 -17.58 -12.21
C SER A 98 7.47 -16.94 -11.88
N LEU A 99 6.41 -17.28 -12.62
CA LEU A 99 5.04 -16.84 -12.34
C LEU A 99 4.55 -17.37 -10.99
N ASN A 100 4.80 -18.64 -10.68
CA ASN A 100 4.41 -19.24 -9.38
C ASN A 100 5.14 -18.57 -8.20
N LYS A 101 6.43 -18.25 -8.35
CA LYS A 101 7.19 -17.49 -7.35
C LYS A 101 6.65 -16.07 -7.17
N MET A 102 6.28 -15.41 -8.28
CA MET A 102 5.67 -14.08 -8.25
C MET A 102 4.30 -14.11 -7.56
N LEU A 103 3.47 -15.11 -7.84
CA LEU A 103 2.18 -15.31 -7.20
C LEU A 103 2.33 -15.56 -5.69
N SER A 104 3.32 -16.37 -5.31
CA SER A 104 3.64 -16.63 -3.90
C SER A 104 4.10 -15.37 -3.16
N PHE A 105 4.94 -14.54 -3.79
CA PHE A 105 5.36 -13.25 -3.24
C PHE A 105 4.18 -12.29 -3.08
N ILE A 106 3.31 -12.18 -4.08
CA ILE A 106 2.10 -11.34 -4.03
C ILE A 106 1.20 -11.80 -2.87
N ASN A 107 0.95 -13.10 -2.76
CA ASN A 107 0.15 -13.67 -1.67
C ASN A 107 0.76 -13.43 -0.29
N TYR A 108 2.09 -13.56 -0.16
CA TYR A 108 2.79 -13.23 1.07
C TYR A 108 2.62 -11.75 1.43
N VAL A 109 2.76 -10.84 0.48
CA VAL A 109 2.57 -9.41 0.76
C VAL A 109 1.13 -9.08 1.15
N PHE A 110 0.12 -9.65 0.47
CA PHE A 110 -1.28 -9.49 0.89
C PHE A 110 -1.57 -10.11 2.27
N SER A 111 -0.85 -11.16 2.66
CA SER A 111 -0.98 -11.75 4.01
C SER A 111 -0.44 -10.85 5.13
N LEU A 112 0.43 -9.88 4.79
CA LEU A 112 0.96 -8.87 5.71
C LEU A 112 0.01 -7.68 5.88
N GLU A 113 -1.06 -7.56 5.09
CA GLU A 113 -2.06 -6.53 5.32
C GLU A 113 -2.80 -6.82 6.64
N PRO A 114 -2.83 -5.86 7.59
CA PRO A 114 -3.64 -6.02 8.78
C PRO A 114 -5.11 -6.11 8.37
N LYS A 115 -5.79 -7.18 8.79
CA LYS A 115 -7.24 -7.33 8.63
C LYS A 115 -7.92 -6.17 9.38
N LEU A 116 -8.36 -5.16 8.64
CA LEU A 116 -9.21 -4.08 9.11
C LEU A 116 -10.60 -4.58 9.51
#